data_AF-A0A1M5IDC1-F1
#
_entry.id   AF-A0A1M5IDC1-F1
#
_cell.length_a   1.000
_cell.length_b   1.000
_cell.length_c   1.000
_cell.angle_alpha   90.00
_cell.angle_beta   90.00
_cell.angle_gamma   90.00
#
_symmetry.space_group_name_H-M   'P 1'
#
loop_
_entity.id
_entity.type
_entity.pdbx_description
1 polymer ?
#
loop_
_entity_poly.entity_id
_entity_poly.type
_entity_poly.pdbx_seq_one_letter_code
_entity_poly.pdbx_strand_id
1 'polypeptide(L)'
;MRFFLILVAICIAPLFAYDGDMDTYHEFKEDLSLARDGYIACLNMAMESANESTEGSLEGWFNLRDKGGARSWMQLDFEAPTFKFLKMEEVPYGFKLKGSHGAYKIDVEIRVVTRDTDIFYDVKYNKASNAAGKEIFGEVFRNDRVVFYDESTPCKRKAVTCINEYARGTMGK
;
A
#
# COMPACT_ATOMS: atom_id res chain seq x y z
N MET A 1 38.14 52.31 18.64
CA MET A 1 38.35 50.84 18.74
C MET A 1 37.57 50.33 19.94
N ARG A 2 36.55 49.49 19.72
CA ARG A 2 36.11 48.42 20.63
C ARG A 2 35.05 47.58 19.93
N PHE A 3 35.18 46.28 20.13
CA PHE A 3 34.84 45.22 19.19
C PHE A 3 33.37 44.84 19.20
N PHE A 4 32.89 44.48 18.01
CA PHE A 4 31.73 43.62 17.75
C PHE A 4 31.89 42.28 18.48
N LEU A 5 30.85 41.81 19.16
CA LEU A 5 30.64 40.40 19.49
C LEU A 5 29.15 40.10 19.35
N ILE A 6 28.74 39.70 18.15
CA ILE A 6 27.44 39.05 17.92
C ILE A 6 27.62 37.59 18.33
N LEU A 7 26.99 37.21 19.43
CA LEU A 7 26.90 35.83 19.90
C LEU A 7 25.88 35.10 19.00
N VAL A 8 26.35 34.49 17.92
CA VAL A 8 25.55 33.56 17.11
C VAL A 8 25.41 32.28 17.92
N ALA A 9 24.29 32.12 18.60
CA ALA A 9 23.86 30.83 19.12
C ALA A 9 23.50 29.94 17.91
N ILE A 10 24.48 29.18 17.43
CA ILE A 10 24.22 28.06 16.54
C ILE A 10 23.50 27.02 17.40
N CYS A 11 22.16 27.02 17.38
CA CYS A 11 21.39 25.85 17.74
C CYS A 11 21.77 24.75 16.74
N ILE A 12 22.76 23.96 17.12
CA ILE A 12 23.00 22.65 16.56
C ILE A 12 21.72 21.88 16.84
N ALA A 13 20.81 21.86 15.87
CA ALA A 13 19.76 20.86 15.86
C ALA A 13 20.50 19.52 15.96
N PRO A 14 20.16 18.63 16.91
CA PRO A 14 20.67 17.29 16.84
C PRO A 14 20.08 16.71 15.56
N LEU A 15 20.89 16.69 14.50
CA LEU A 15 20.83 15.66 13.50
C LEU A 15 20.85 14.38 14.33
N PHE A 16 19.67 13.80 14.54
CA PHE A 16 19.56 12.46 15.09
C PHE A 16 20.46 11.62 14.19
N ALA A 17 21.62 11.25 14.72
CA ALA A 17 22.48 10.25 14.14
C ALA A 17 21.66 8.97 14.15
N TYR A 18 20.87 8.79 13.10
CA TYR A 18 20.31 7.52 12.72
C TYR A 18 21.49 6.71 12.18
N ASP A 19 22.33 6.25 13.09
CA ASP A 19 23.29 5.19 12.80
C ASP A 19 22.45 3.92 12.74
N GLY A 20 21.88 3.75 11.54
CA GLY A 20 20.90 2.74 11.22
C GLY A 20 21.51 1.38 11.41
N ASP A 21 20.85 0.57 12.20
CA ASP A 21 20.87 -0.86 11.93
C ASP A 21 20.20 -1.06 10.56
N MET A 22 21.01 -0.89 9.51
CA MET A 22 20.61 -1.02 8.12
C MET A 22 20.14 -2.44 7.85
N ASP A 23 20.62 -3.42 8.59
CA ASP A 23 20.15 -4.80 8.51
C ASP A 23 18.69 -4.86 8.97
N THR A 24 18.37 -4.30 10.15
CA THR A 24 16.97 -4.22 10.62
C THR A 24 16.08 -3.40 9.66
N TYR A 25 16.60 -2.33 9.05
CA TYR A 25 15.88 -1.57 8.01
C TYR A 25 15.57 -2.44 6.79
N HIS A 26 16.59 -3.10 6.22
CA HIS A 26 16.48 -3.90 5.01
C HIS A 26 15.60 -5.12 5.22
N GLU A 27 15.81 -5.86 6.31
CA GLU A 27 14.99 -7.04 6.65
C GLU A 27 13.51 -6.68 6.82
N PHE A 28 13.21 -5.56 7.48
CA PHE A 28 11.81 -5.15 7.65
C PHE A 28 11.18 -4.69 6.32
N LYS A 29 11.95 -4.00 5.48
CA LYS A 29 11.52 -3.57 4.15
C LYS A 29 11.33 -4.75 3.19
N GLU A 30 12.15 -5.79 3.30
CA GLU A 30 12.03 -7.03 2.55
C GLU A 30 10.74 -7.76 2.90
N ASP A 31 10.42 -7.93 4.19
CA ASP A 31 9.16 -8.54 4.64
C ASP A 31 7.93 -7.77 4.08
N LEU A 32 7.98 -6.43 4.09
CA LEU A 32 6.94 -5.59 3.50
C LEU A 32 6.84 -5.75 1.98
N SER A 33 7.98 -5.82 1.29
CA SER A 33 8.04 -5.98 -0.16
C SER A 33 7.53 -7.36 -0.57
N LEU A 34 7.86 -8.41 0.19
CA LEU A 34 7.35 -9.76 -0.01
C LEU A 34 5.82 -9.80 0.08
N ALA A 35 5.23 -9.12 1.06
CA ALA A 35 3.78 -9.01 1.20
C ALA A 35 3.15 -8.31 -0.02
N ARG A 36 3.75 -7.21 -0.45
CA ARG A 36 3.30 -6.44 -1.62
C ARG A 36 3.37 -7.27 -2.89
N ASP A 37 4.56 -7.81 -3.19
CA ASP A 37 4.87 -8.45 -4.47
C ASP A 37 4.12 -9.77 -4.62
N GLY A 38 4.01 -10.56 -3.53
CA GLY A 38 3.21 -11.78 -3.53
C GLY A 38 1.74 -11.52 -3.85
N TYR A 39 1.13 -10.52 -3.21
CA TYR A 39 -0.26 -10.17 -3.48
C TYR A 39 -0.46 -9.63 -4.89
N ILE A 40 0.43 -8.76 -5.36
CA ILE A 40 0.35 -8.15 -6.70
C ILE A 40 0.53 -9.19 -7.80
N ALA A 41 1.42 -10.17 -7.62
CA ALA A 41 1.60 -11.24 -8.60
C ALA A 41 0.27 -11.98 -8.85
N CYS A 42 -0.40 -12.42 -7.78
CA CYS A 42 -1.71 -13.07 -7.88
C CYS A 42 -2.79 -12.13 -8.45
N LEU A 43 -2.78 -10.84 -8.05
CA LEU A 43 -3.73 -9.85 -8.57
C LEU A 43 -3.56 -9.62 -10.08
N ASN A 44 -2.33 -9.51 -10.56
CA ASN A 44 -2.02 -9.33 -11.98
C ASN A 44 -2.42 -10.56 -12.79
N MET A 45 -2.16 -11.77 -12.29
CA MET A 45 -2.63 -13.00 -12.94
C MET A 45 -4.16 -13.03 -13.03
N ALA A 46 -4.86 -12.67 -11.95
CA ALA A 46 -6.33 -12.61 -11.96
C ALA A 46 -6.87 -11.54 -12.93
N MET A 47 -6.21 -10.39 -13.03
CA MET A 47 -6.52 -9.35 -14.02
C MET A 47 -6.34 -9.85 -15.46
N GLU A 48 -5.23 -10.52 -15.74
CA GLU A 48 -4.92 -11.07 -17.06
C GLU A 48 -5.94 -12.14 -17.46
N SER A 49 -6.19 -13.13 -16.59
CA SER A 49 -7.18 -14.18 -16.83
C SER A 49 -8.60 -13.63 -17.02
N ALA A 50 -8.99 -12.60 -16.25
CA ALA A 50 -10.30 -12.00 -16.42
C ALA A 50 -10.45 -11.28 -17.78
N ASN A 51 -9.37 -10.70 -18.30
CA ASN A 51 -9.39 -9.93 -19.55
C ASN A 51 -9.09 -10.77 -20.81
N GLU A 52 -8.62 -12.01 -20.66
CA GLU A 52 -8.21 -12.90 -21.76
C GLU A 52 -9.27 -13.02 -22.88
N SER A 53 -10.55 -13.09 -22.49
CA SER A 53 -11.67 -13.22 -23.43
C SER A 53 -12.15 -11.92 -24.07
N THR A 54 -11.53 -10.79 -23.75
CA THR A 54 -12.08 -9.46 -24.06
C THR A 54 -11.25 -8.64 -25.06
N GLU A 55 -10.45 -9.30 -25.91
CA GLU A 55 -9.73 -8.71 -27.06
C GLU A 55 -9.03 -7.35 -26.77
N GLY A 56 -8.34 -7.25 -25.64
CA GLY A 56 -7.61 -6.03 -25.25
C GLY A 56 -8.43 -4.96 -24.54
N SER A 57 -9.71 -5.23 -24.25
CA SER A 57 -10.48 -4.45 -23.28
C SER A 57 -10.09 -4.81 -21.84
N LEU A 58 -10.34 -3.90 -20.90
CA LEU A 58 -10.18 -4.15 -19.46
C LEU A 58 -11.50 -4.59 -18.79
N GLU A 59 -12.55 -4.77 -19.59
CA GLU A 59 -13.93 -4.95 -19.09
C GLU A 59 -14.12 -6.24 -18.30
N GLY A 60 -13.37 -7.30 -18.63
CA GLY A 60 -13.46 -8.58 -17.94
C GLY A 60 -13.13 -8.47 -16.46
N TRP A 61 -11.99 -7.87 -16.14
CA TRP A 61 -11.56 -7.58 -14.77
C TRP A 61 -12.54 -6.66 -14.03
N PHE A 62 -13.00 -5.61 -14.70
CA PHE A 62 -13.92 -4.66 -14.11
C PHE A 62 -15.26 -5.30 -13.75
N ASN A 63 -15.82 -6.11 -14.66
CA ASN A 63 -17.07 -6.83 -14.43
C ASN A 63 -16.92 -7.89 -13.32
N LEU A 64 -15.77 -8.55 -13.22
CA LEU A 64 -15.47 -9.50 -12.14
C LEU A 64 -15.53 -8.81 -10.77
N ARG A 65 -14.82 -7.69 -10.63
CA ARG A 65 -14.75 -6.92 -9.38
C ARG A 65 -16.10 -6.29 -9.02
N ASP A 66 -16.88 -5.82 -10.00
CA ASP A 66 -18.22 -5.28 -9.78
C ASP A 66 -19.20 -6.32 -9.22
N LYS A 67 -19.04 -7.58 -9.62
CA LYS A 67 -19.80 -8.72 -9.09
C LYS A 67 -19.24 -9.28 -7.78
N GLY A 68 -18.26 -8.62 -7.18
CA GLY A 68 -17.66 -9.04 -5.90
C GLY A 68 -16.59 -10.12 -6.02
N GLY A 69 -16.05 -10.38 -7.22
CA GLY A 69 -14.92 -11.27 -7.43
C GLY A 69 -13.59 -10.66 -6.94
N ALA A 70 -12.58 -11.51 -6.78
CA ALA A 70 -11.28 -11.14 -6.23
C ALA A 70 -11.37 -10.35 -4.90
N ARG A 71 -12.37 -10.70 -4.07
CA ARG A 71 -12.63 -10.10 -2.76
C ARG A 71 -11.83 -10.78 -1.65
N SER A 72 -11.66 -12.09 -1.71
CA SER A 72 -10.85 -12.87 -0.77
C SER A 72 -9.59 -13.40 -1.43
N TRP A 73 -8.63 -13.86 -0.63
CA TRP A 73 -7.40 -14.49 -1.12
C TRP A 73 -7.68 -15.80 -1.85
N MET A 74 -8.67 -16.56 -1.39
CA MET A 74 -9.13 -17.77 -2.06
C MET A 74 -9.59 -17.50 -3.51
N GLN A 75 -10.22 -16.34 -3.78
CA GLN A 75 -10.64 -15.98 -5.14
C GLN A 75 -9.50 -15.47 -6.02
N LEU A 76 -8.35 -15.16 -5.41
CA LEU A 76 -7.12 -14.72 -6.07
C LEU A 76 -6.09 -15.85 -6.18
N ASP A 77 -6.41 -17.05 -5.68
CA ASP A 77 -5.45 -18.13 -5.44
C ASP A 77 -4.18 -17.64 -4.73
N PHE A 78 -4.36 -16.70 -3.78
CA PHE A 78 -3.27 -16.14 -3.00
C PHE A 78 -3.11 -16.89 -1.69
N GLU A 79 -1.87 -17.30 -1.41
CA GLU A 79 -1.46 -17.82 -0.12
C GLU A 79 -0.48 -16.84 0.51
N ALA A 80 -0.76 -16.40 1.74
CA ALA A 80 0.12 -15.48 2.44
C ALA A 80 1.50 -16.12 2.66
N PRO A 81 2.60 -15.44 2.28
CA PRO A 81 3.92 -15.97 2.53
C PRO A 81 4.22 -15.98 4.03
N THR A 82 5.22 -16.76 4.43
CA THR A 82 5.71 -16.75 5.81
C THR A 82 6.66 -15.57 5.99
N PHE A 83 6.38 -14.73 6.98
CA PHE A 83 7.17 -13.54 7.30
C PHE A 83 7.97 -13.77 8.58
N LYS A 84 9.09 -13.06 8.73
CA LYS A 84 9.94 -13.13 9.92
C LYS A 84 9.44 -12.18 11.02
N PHE A 85 8.94 -11.00 10.64
CA PHE A 85 8.59 -9.91 11.56
C PHE A 85 7.16 -9.41 11.42
N LEU A 86 6.48 -9.81 10.34
CA LEU A 86 5.10 -9.41 10.04
C LEU A 86 4.12 -10.57 10.23
N LYS A 87 2.86 -10.19 10.40
CA LYS A 87 1.71 -11.07 10.24
C LYS A 87 0.78 -10.42 9.22
N MET A 88 0.32 -11.23 8.28
CA MET A 88 -0.64 -10.84 7.26
C MET A 88 -1.98 -11.53 7.53
N GLU A 89 -3.07 -10.77 7.48
CA GLU A 89 -4.44 -11.29 7.66
C GLU A 89 -5.31 -10.82 6.48
N GLU A 90 -6.19 -11.70 6.00
CA GLU A 90 -7.12 -11.37 4.92
C GLU A 90 -8.10 -10.28 5.37
N VAL A 91 -8.27 -9.27 4.52
CA VAL A 91 -9.43 -8.38 4.55
C VAL A 91 -10.01 -8.26 3.14
N PRO A 92 -11.28 -7.85 2.98
CA PRO A 92 -11.88 -7.68 1.66
C PRO A 92 -11.03 -6.80 0.74
N TYR A 93 -10.69 -7.32 -0.43
CA TYR A 93 -9.91 -6.63 -1.47
C TYR A 93 -8.51 -6.18 -1.02
N GLY A 94 -7.90 -6.88 -0.08
CA GLY A 94 -6.56 -6.54 0.38
C GLY A 94 -6.13 -7.38 1.56
N PHE A 95 -5.44 -6.74 2.49
CA PHE A 95 -4.85 -7.41 3.64
C PHE A 95 -4.49 -6.44 4.77
N LYS A 96 -4.42 -6.98 5.98
CA LYS A 96 -3.89 -6.28 7.14
C LYS A 96 -2.48 -6.75 7.41
N LEU A 97 -1.55 -5.82 7.63
CA LEU A 97 -0.19 -6.12 8.10
C LEU A 97 -0.01 -5.59 9.52
N LYS A 98 0.51 -6.46 10.38
CA LYS A 98 0.88 -6.10 11.74
C LYS A 98 2.22 -6.72 12.10
N GLY A 99 3.13 -5.93 12.65
CA GLY A 99 4.43 -6.45 13.03
C GLY A 99 5.38 -5.37 13.50
N SER A 100 6.57 -5.80 13.89
CA SER A 100 7.62 -4.91 14.35
C SER A 100 8.99 -5.54 14.21
N HIS A 101 9.97 -4.73 13.85
CA HIS A 101 11.38 -5.10 13.88
C HIS A 101 12.20 -3.90 14.35
N GLY A 102 13.01 -4.09 15.39
CA GLY A 102 13.73 -3.01 16.07
C GLY A 102 12.84 -1.79 16.38
N ALA A 103 13.18 -0.65 15.78
CA ALA A 103 12.46 0.61 15.97
C ALA A 103 11.18 0.74 15.13
N TYR A 104 10.92 -0.16 14.18
CA TYR A 104 9.78 -0.06 13.26
C TYR A 104 8.58 -0.83 13.77
N LYS A 105 7.40 -0.19 13.80
CA LYS A 105 6.15 -0.82 14.21
C LYS A 105 5.04 -0.44 13.23
N ILE A 106 4.34 -1.44 12.71
CA ILE A 106 3.18 -1.25 11.84
C ILE A 106 1.97 -2.04 12.34
N ASP A 107 0.81 -1.45 12.18
CA ASP A 107 -0.52 -2.07 12.26
C ASP A 107 -1.38 -1.29 11.27
N VAL A 108 -1.55 -1.87 10.08
CA VAL A 108 -2.13 -1.21 8.92
C VAL A 108 -3.11 -2.12 8.22
N GLU A 109 -4.21 -1.54 7.76
CA GLU A 109 -5.13 -2.20 6.84
C GLU A 109 -4.92 -1.59 5.45
N ILE A 110 -4.71 -2.46 4.47
CA ILE A 110 -4.38 -2.09 3.10
C ILE A 110 -5.49 -2.64 2.23
N ARG A 111 -6.19 -1.74 1.55
CA ARG A 111 -7.13 -2.11 0.50
C ARG A 111 -6.48 -1.82 -0.85
N VAL A 112 -6.46 -2.83 -1.72
CA VAL A 112 -5.84 -2.75 -3.04
C VAL A 112 -6.91 -2.47 -4.08
N VAL A 113 -6.73 -1.36 -4.78
CA VAL A 113 -7.67 -0.83 -5.77
C VAL A 113 -6.97 -0.79 -7.12
N THR A 114 -7.72 -1.01 -8.19
CA THR A 114 -7.21 -0.93 -9.56
C THR A 114 -7.85 0.24 -10.28
N ARG A 115 -7.08 0.92 -11.13
CA ARG A 115 -7.63 1.84 -12.14
C ARG A 115 -6.96 1.48 -13.45
N ASP A 116 -7.76 1.07 -14.42
CA ASP A 116 -7.28 0.47 -15.65
C ASP A 116 -6.38 -0.73 -15.30
N THR A 117 -5.10 -0.67 -15.63
CA THR A 117 -4.08 -1.66 -15.24
C THR A 117 -3.25 -1.24 -14.03
N ASP A 118 -3.40 -0.01 -13.54
CA ASP A 118 -2.61 0.54 -12.45
C ASP A 118 -3.15 0.04 -11.09
N ILE A 119 -2.24 -0.28 -10.17
CA ILE A 119 -2.55 -0.74 -8.81
C ILE A 119 -2.29 0.39 -7.80
N PHE A 120 -3.20 0.52 -6.84
CA PHE A 120 -3.15 1.53 -5.80
C PHE A 120 -3.52 0.97 -4.43
N TYR A 121 -2.99 1.61 -3.38
CA TYR A 121 -3.18 1.23 -1.99
C TYR A 121 -3.94 2.32 -1.24
N ASP A 122 -5.12 2.00 -0.72
CA ASP A 122 -5.77 2.80 0.32
C ASP A 122 -5.35 2.25 1.69
N VAL A 123 -4.46 3.00 2.36
CA VAL A 123 -3.76 2.57 3.56
C VAL A 123 -4.37 3.25 4.78
N LYS A 124 -4.80 2.45 5.75
CA LYS A 124 -5.31 2.92 7.04
C LYS A 124 -4.38 2.49 8.16
N TYR A 125 -3.66 3.45 8.74
CA TYR A 125 -2.80 3.21 9.89
C TYR A 125 -3.59 3.18 11.20
N ASN A 126 -3.39 2.14 12.00
CA ASN A 126 -3.90 2.06 13.37
C ASN A 126 -2.91 2.70 14.37
N LYS A 127 -3.39 2.98 15.59
CA LYS A 127 -2.62 3.67 16.65
C LYS A 127 -1.29 2.98 17.01
N ALA A 128 -1.16 1.69 16.77
CA ALA A 128 0.05 0.92 17.07
C ALA A 128 1.21 1.17 16.07
N SER A 129 0.93 1.82 14.92
CA SER A 129 1.96 2.20 13.95
C SER A 129 2.73 3.45 14.42
N ASN A 130 4.07 3.41 14.39
CA ASN A 130 4.91 4.57 14.74
C ASN A 130 5.45 5.30 13.49
N ALA A 131 6.06 6.48 13.67
CA ALA A 131 6.51 7.32 12.55
C ALA A 131 7.52 6.61 11.63
N ALA A 132 8.56 5.99 12.20
CA ALA A 132 9.57 5.25 11.43
C ALA A 132 8.98 4.07 10.65
N GLY A 133 8.06 3.31 11.26
CA GLY A 133 7.36 2.22 10.55
C GLY A 133 6.49 2.74 9.40
N LYS A 134 5.83 3.90 9.57
CA LYS A 134 5.04 4.55 8.51
C LYS A 134 5.90 5.01 7.33
N GLU A 135 7.11 5.49 7.60
CA GLU A 135 8.06 5.94 6.58
C GLU A 135 8.49 4.78 5.68
N ILE A 136 9.03 3.69 6.25
CA ILE A 136 9.42 2.49 5.47
C ILE A 136 8.21 1.90 4.74
N PHE A 137 7.06 1.83 5.41
CA PHE A 137 5.84 1.37 4.78
C PHE A 137 5.49 2.21 3.54
N GLY A 138 5.59 3.55 3.67
CA GLY A 138 5.35 4.50 2.59
C GLY A 138 6.36 4.41 1.45
N GLU A 139 7.55 3.86 1.67
CA GLU A 139 8.50 3.56 0.59
C GLU A 139 8.13 2.32 -0.23
N VAL A 140 7.53 1.32 0.41
CA VAL A 140 7.16 0.04 -0.23
C VAL A 140 5.80 0.16 -0.93
N PHE A 141 4.81 0.74 -0.26
CA PHE A 141 3.42 0.88 -0.73
C PHE A 141 3.16 2.28 -1.27
N ARG A 142 3.88 2.63 -2.35
CA ARG A 142 3.77 3.95 -2.99
C ARG A 142 2.62 3.96 -4.00
N ASN A 143 1.88 5.06 -4.02
CA ASN A 143 0.95 5.39 -5.08
C ASN A 143 1.57 6.48 -5.94
N ASP A 144 1.84 6.20 -7.22
CA ASP A 144 2.46 7.17 -8.12
C ASP A 144 1.51 8.29 -8.57
N ARG A 145 0.21 8.15 -8.27
CA ARG A 145 -0.81 9.15 -8.59
C ARG A 145 -1.81 9.32 -7.44
N VAL A 146 -2.25 10.56 -7.20
CA VAL A 146 -3.25 10.92 -6.18
C VAL A 146 -4.64 10.85 -6.81
N VAL A 147 -5.12 9.66 -7.14
CA VAL A 147 -6.33 9.53 -7.98
C VAL A 147 -7.61 9.26 -7.18
N PHE A 148 -7.53 8.49 -6.08
CA PHE A 148 -8.71 7.99 -5.37
C PHE A 148 -9.33 8.97 -4.36
N TYR A 149 -8.72 10.14 -4.20
CA TYR A 149 -9.12 11.12 -3.19
C TYR A 149 -9.97 12.26 -3.75
N ASP A 150 -10.17 12.30 -5.07
CA ASP A 150 -11.03 13.30 -5.70
C ASP A 150 -12.48 12.78 -5.83
N GLU A 151 -13.31 13.18 -4.87
CA GLU A 151 -14.76 12.90 -4.82
C GLU A 151 -15.55 13.47 -6.02
N SER A 152 -14.93 14.37 -6.80
CA SER A 152 -15.54 14.94 -8.02
C SER A 152 -15.41 14.02 -9.24
N THR A 153 -14.59 12.97 -9.15
CA THR A 153 -14.46 11.97 -10.21
C THR A 153 -15.46 10.82 -10.02
N PRO A 154 -15.85 10.11 -11.11
CA PRO A 154 -16.66 8.90 -10.96
C PRO A 154 -15.95 7.81 -10.13
N CYS A 155 -14.62 7.77 -10.15
CA CYS A 155 -13.76 6.87 -9.36
C CYS A 155 -13.59 7.33 -7.90
N LYS A 156 -14.67 7.20 -7.13
CA LYS A 156 -14.68 7.54 -5.70
C LYS A 156 -13.89 6.53 -4.87
N ARG A 157 -13.47 6.95 -3.66
CA ARG A 157 -12.80 6.09 -2.66
C ARG A 157 -13.56 4.80 -2.33
N LYS A 158 -14.86 4.71 -2.57
CA LYS A 158 -15.65 3.48 -2.35
C LYS A 158 -15.46 2.41 -3.43
N ALA A 159 -14.88 2.77 -4.58
CA ALA A 159 -14.64 1.83 -5.68
C ALA A 159 -13.47 0.90 -5.37
N VAL A 160 -13.55 -0.33 -5.88
CA VAL A 160 -12.48 -1.34 -5.81
C VAL A 160 -11.80 -1.56 -7.17
N THR A 161 -12.38 -1.02 -8.24
CA THR A 161 -11.81 -0.95 -9.60
C THR A 161 -12.42 0.24 -10.37
N CYS A 162 -11.70 0.79 -11.33
CA CYS A 162 -12.14 1.86 -12.23
C CYS A 162 -11.57 1.63 -13.64
N ILE A 163 -12.26 2.06 -14.71
CA ILE A 163 -11.79 2.03 -16.10
C ILE A 163 -12.03 3.39 -16.75
N ASN A 164 -11.02 3.98 -17.41
CA ASN A 164 -11.14 5.22 -18.20
C ASN A 164 -11.85 6.36 -17.45
N GLU A 165 -11.54 6.54 -16.17
CA GLU A 165 -12.20 7.50 -15.25
C GLU A 165 -13.66 7.18 -14.88
N TYR A 166 -14.26 6.13 -15.46
CA TYR A 166 -15.53 5.56 -15.04
C TYR A 166 -15.33 4.57 -13.89
N ALA A 167 -16.24 4.57 -12.92
CA ALA A 167 -16.25 3.59 -11.84
C ALA A 167 -17.57 2.86 -11.76
N ARG A 168 -17.50 1.54 -11.72
CA ARG A 168 -18.52 0.62 -11.22
C ARG A 168 -17.79 -0.54 -10.54
N GLY A 169 -18.41 -1.09 -9.51
CA GLY A 169 -17.75 -1.86 -8.47
C GLY A 169 -17.80 -1.11 -7.15
N THR A 170 -18.96 -1.17 -6.50
CA THR A 170 -19.14 -0.68 -5.13
C THR A 170 -18.74 -1.76 -4.13
N MET A 171 -18.39 -1.37 -2.90
CA MET A 171 -18.17 -2.29 -1.77
C MET A 171 -19.38 -3.21 -1.43
N GLY A 172 -20.53 -3.08 -2.12
CA GLY A 172 -21.82 -3.67 -1.77
C GLY A 172 -22.29 -3.16 -0.40
N LYS A 173 -23.34 -2.36 -0.24
CA LYS A 173 -24.52 -2.03 -1.05
C LYS A 173 -24.47 -0.64 -1.67
#